data_AF-A0A0S7YJ59-F1
#
_entry.id   AF-A0A0S7YJ59-F1
#
_cell.length_a   1.000
_cell.length_b   1.000
_cell.length_c   1.000
_cell.angle_alpha   90.00
_cell.angle_beta   90.00
_cell.angle_gamma   90.00
#
_symmetry.space_group_name_H-M   'P 1'
#
loop_
_entity.id
_entity.type
_entity.pdbx_description
1 polymer ?
#
loop_
_entity_poly.entity_id
_entity_poly.type
_entity_poly.pdbx_seq_one_letter_code
_entity_poly.pdbx_strand_id
1 'polypeptide(L)'
;MRVLFIGGTGNISRDCTVAALGKGYELFHLNRGSHPERAPAGVTTFQADIHNPQQTKKVLEGMRFDSIVNWIAFRPEHCSMHMQIYGIWQEPNPENGFDSR
;
A
#
# COMPACT_ATOMS: atom_id res chain seq x y z
N MET A 1 -6.13 -8.66 10.89
CA MET A 1 -5.25 -8.47 9.73
C MET A 1 -4.82 -7.02 9.65
N ARG A 2 -3.56 -6.75 9.33
CA ARG A 2 -2.99 -5.41 9.10
C ARG A 2 -2.94 -5.13 7.61
N VAL A 3 -3.60 -4.08 7.16
CA VAL A 3 -3.74 -3.77 5.73
C VAL A 3 -3.25 -2.37 5.45
N LEU A 4 -2.39 -2.22 4.43
CA LEU A 4 -1.94 -0.92 3.94
C LEU A 4 -2.65 -0.55 2.65
N PHE A 5 -3.37 0.57 2.64
CA PHE A 5 -3.90 1.21 1.44
C PHE A 5 -3.00 2.35 1.02
N ILE A 6 -2.41 2.26 -0.16
CA ILE A 6 -1.72 3.39 -0.80
C ILE A 6 -2.78 4.24 -1.49
N GLY A 7 -3.02 5.44 -0.95
CA GLY A 7 -4.23 6.23 -1.18
C GLY A 7 -5.20 6.06 -0.02
N GLY A 8 -6.44 5.63 -0.31
CA GLY A 8 -7.45 5.34 0.71
C GLY A 8 -8.55 6.39 0.89
N THR A 9 -8.38 7.59 0.31
CA THR A 9 -9.30 8.74 0.50
C THR A 9 -10.08 9.12 -0.77
N GLY A 10 -10.00 8.31 -1.83
CA GLY A 10 -10.80 8.48 -3.06
C GLY A 10 -12.15 7.76 -2.97
N ASN A 11 -13.05 7.98 -3.94
CA ASN A 11 -14.43 7.45 -3.89
C ASN A 11 -14.49 5.94 -3.62
N ILE A 12 -13.79 5.12 -4.43
CA ILE A 12 -13.79 3.65 -4.28
C ILE A 12 -13.03 3.23 -3.01
N SER A 13 -11.85 3.80 -2.79
CA SER A 13 -10.97 3.39 -1.71
C SER A 13 -11.50 3.77 -0.32
N ARG A 14 -12.37 4.78 -0.24
CA ARG A 14 -13.10 5.15 0.97
C ARG A 14 -14.13 4.09 1.36
N ASP A 15 -14.92 3.59 0.43
CA ASP A 15 -15.91 2.56 0.74
C ASP A 15 -15.22 1.24 1.15
N CYS A 16 -14.12 0.88 0.48
CA CYS A 16 -13.29 -0.24 0.89
C CYS A 16 -12.66 -0.03 2.27
N THR A 17 -12.30 1.21 2.64
CA THR A 17 -11.80 1.56 3.97
C THR A 17 -12.85 1.28 5.04
N VAL A 18 -14.08 1.75 4.84
CA VAL A 18 -15.19 1.51 5.76
C VAL A 18 -15.49 0.01 5.89
N ALA A 19 -15.52 -0.72 4.77
CA ALA A 19 -15.75 -2.16 4.78
C ALA A 19 -14.64 -2.94 5.51
N ALA A 20 -13.38 -2.56 5.31
CA ALA A 20 -12.24 -3.19 5.99
C ALA A 20 -12.29 -2.96 7.51
N LEU A 21 -12.59 -1.73 7.95
CA LEU A 21 -12.78 -1.42 9.36
C LEU A 21 -13.95 -2.20 9.97
N GLY A 22 -15.07 -2.31 9.24
CA GLY A 22 -16.23 -3.10 9.68
C GLY A 22 -15.95 -4.60 9.83
N LYS A 23 -14.89 -5.11 9.20
CA LYS A 23 -14.39 -6.48 9.38
C LYS A 23 -13.37 -6.63 10.52
N GLY A 24 -13.07 -5.55 11.24
CA GLY A 24 -12.07 -5.55 12.32
C GLY A 24 -10.63 -5.60 11.83
N TYR A 25 -10.35 -5.15 10.60
CA TYR A 25 -8.97 -5.04 10.11
C TYR A 25 -8.30 -3.80 10.68
N GLU A 26 -7.02 -3.94 11.06
CA GLU A 26 -6.17 -2.81 11.42
C GLU A 26 -5.72 -2.14 10.11
N LEU A 27 -6.28 -0.97 9.82
CA LEU A 27 -6.14 -0.34 8.52
C LEU A 27 -5.21 0.87 8.58
N PHE A 28 -4.31 0.92 7.60
CA PHE A 28 -3.34 1.98 7.43
C PHE A 28 -3.49 2.60 6.05
N HIS A 29 -3.37 3.93 5.97
CA HIS A 29 -3.27 4.65 4.71
C HIS A 29 -1.84 5.16 4.50
N LEU A 30 -1.38 5.19 3.25
CA LEU A 30 -0.20 5.94 2.82
C LEU A 30 -0.63 6.96 1.79
N ASN A 31 -0.53 8.25 2.09
CA ASN A 31 -0.89 9.32 1.15
C ASN A 31 0.04 10.53 1.29
N ARG A 32 -0.10 11.50 0.38
CA ARG A 32 0.75 12.71 0.37
C ARG A 32 0.38 13.74 1.46
N GLY A 33 -0.63 13.45 2.29
CA GLY A 33 -1.04 14.26 3.44
C GLY A 33 -1.72 15.59 3.10
N SER A 34 -2.25 15.74 1.88
CA SER A 34 -2.96 16.96 1.49
C SER A 34 -4.31 17.14 2.19
N HIS A 35 -4.92 16.03 2.63
CA HIS A 35 -6.27 16.02 3.20
C HIS A 35 -6.42 14.95 4.30
N PRO A 36 -5.75 15.10 5.46
CA PRO A 36 -5.88 14.15 6.57
C PRO A 36 -7.31 14.04 7.10
N GLU A 37 -8.12 15.09 6.98
CA GLU A 37 -9.53 15.13 7.39
C GLU A 37 -10.43 14.19 6.59
N ARG A 38 -9.97 13.71 5.42
CA ARG A 38 -10.73 12.78 4.58
C ARG A 38 -10.58 11.32 5.00
N ALA A 39 -9.63 11.01 5.88
CA ALA A 39 -9.45 9.67 6.40
C ALA A 39 -10.58 9.33 7.38
N PRO A 40 -11.30 8.19 7.19
CA PRO A 40 -12.27 7.72 8.17
C PRO A 40 -11.64 7.48 9.55
N ALA A 41 -12.45 7.64 10.61
CA ALA A 41 -12.01 7.33 11.96
C ALA A 41 -11.56 5.86 12.08
N GLY A 42 -10.52 5.62 12.88
CA GLY A 42 -9.96 4.28 13.09
C GLY A 42 -8.88 3.87 12.07
N VAL A 43 -8.47 4.79 11.18
CA VAL A 43 -7.35 4.56 10.25
C VAL A 43 -6.10 5.31 10.70
N THR A 44 -4.97 4.61 10.72
CA THR A 44 -3.65 5.25 10.90
C THR A 44 -3.14 5.74 9.55
N THR A 45 -2.84 7.03 9.41
CA THR A 45 -2.37 7.60 8.13
C THR A 45 -0.88 7.95 8.19
N PHE A 46 -0.13 7.38 7.26
CA PHE A 46 1.26 7.69 6.97
C PHE A 46 1.36 8.71 5.84
N GLN A 47 2.23 9.70 6.01
CA GLN A 47 2.48 10.71 4.99
C GLN A 47 3.75 10.40 4.19
N ALA A 48 3.60 9.97 2.95
CA ALA A 48 4.69 9.83 1.98
C ALA A 48 4.15 9.87 0.54
N ASP A 49 5.03 10.19 -0.41
CA ASP A 49 4.77 9.88 -1.81
C ASP A 49 5.25 8.46 -2.11
N ILE A 50 4.35 7.57 -2.57
CA ILE A 50 4.69 6.21 -2.96
C ILE A 50 5.72 6.17 -4.11
N HIS A 51 5.77 7.22 -4.94
CA HIS A 51 6.77 7.38 -5.99
C HIS A 51 8.12 7.88 -5.49
N ASN A 52 8.25 8.13 -4.18
CA ASN A 52 9.52 8.35 -3.50
C ASN A 52 9.86 7.13 -2.63
N PRO A 53 10.62 6.15 -3.17
CA PRO A 53 10.90 4.90 -2.47
C PRO A 53 11.63 5.10 -1.15
N GLN A 54 12.57 6.05 -1.07
CA GLN A 54 13.35 6.34 0.13
C GLN A 54 12.46 6.88 1.24
N GLN A 55 11.58 7.84 0.92
CA GLN A 55 10.61 8.37 1.87
C GLN A 55 9.64 7.28 2.34
N THR A 56 9.10 6.50 1.40
CA THR A 56 8.15 5.43 1.71
C THR A 56 8.78 4.37 2.62
N LYS A 57 10.00 3.91 2.31
CA LYS A 57 10.74 2.93 3.13
C LYS A 57 10.97 3.43 4.55
N LYS A 58 11.35 4.70 4.70
CA LYS A 58 11.57 5.32 6.01
C LYS A 58 10.30 5.38 6.85
N VAL A 59 9.18 5.79 6.25
CA VAL A 59 7.91 5.95 6.98
C VAL A 59 7.29 4.60 7.35
N LEU A 60 7.52 3.57 6.53
CA LEU A 60 7.03 2.21 6.76
C LEU A 60 8.06 1.30 7.45
N GLU A 61 9.16 1.86 7.94
CA GLU A 61 10.21 1.10 8.61
C GLU A 61 9.67 0.36 9.84
N GLY A 62 10.05 -0.91 9.99
CA GLY A 62 9.55 -1.77 11.07
C GLY A 62 8.09 -2.20 10.94
N MET A 63 7.33 -1.67 9.97
CA MET A 63 5.96 -2.09 9.73
C MET A 63 5.89 -3.44 9.00
N ARG A 64 4.81 -4.17 9.27
CA ARG A 64 4.46 -5.44 8.62
C ARG A 64 2.97 -5.42 8.33
N PHE A 65 2.61 -5.75 7.11
CA PHE A 65 1.23 -5.80 6.64
C PHE A 65 0.95 -7.18 6.05
N ASP A 66 -0.24 -7.70 6.32
CA ASP A 66 -0.73 -8.95 5.72
C ASP A 66 -1.16 -8.73 4.26
N SER A 67 -1.55 -7.50 3.92
CA SER A 67 -1.96 -7.13 2.58
C SER A 67 -1.67 -5.66 2.29
N ILE A 68 -1.33 -5.36 1.02
CA ILE A 68 -1.08 -4.01 0.53
C ILE A 68 -1.93 -3.81 -0.72
N VAL A 69 -2.73 -2.75 -0.74
CA VAL A 69 -3.60 -2.39 -1.86
C VAL A 69 -3.17 -1.03 -2.38
N ASN A 70 -2.86 -0.96 -3.68
CA ASN A 70 -2.50 0.30 -4.32
C ASN A 70 -3.62 0.80 -5.24
N TRP A 71 -4.22 1.93 -4.86
CA TRP A 71 -5.32 2.56 -5.59
C TRP A 71 -4.87 3.51 -6.71
N ILE A 72 -3.56 3.76 -6.82
CA ILE A 72 -2.93 4.74 -7.72
C ILE A 72 -1.82 4.12 -8.60
N ALA A 73 -1.86 2.81 -8.83
CA ALA A 73 -0.96 2.09 -9.72
C ALA A 73 -1.42 2.16 -11.19
N PHE A 74 -1.36 3.34 -11.80
CA PHE A 74 -1.87 3.57 -13.17
C PHE A 74 -0.95 3.10 -14.31
N ARG A 75 0.29 2.73 -14.01
CA ARG A 75 1.28 2.34 -15.02
C ARG A 75 2.02 1.07 -14.60
N PRO A 76 2.50 0.23 -15.55
CA PRO A 76 3.23 -0.99 -15.22
C PRO A 76 4.43 -0.76 -14.31
N GLU A 77 5.15 0.36 -14.48
CA GLU A 77 6.34 0.69 -13.70
C GLU A 77 5.99 0.89 -12.22
N HIS A 78 4.76 1.29 -11.90
CA HIS A 78 4.31 1.42 -10.52
C HIS A 78 4.27 0.05 -9.84
N CYS A 79 3.86 -1.01 -10.54
CA CYS A 79 3.87 -2.37 -10.00
C CYS A 79 5.29 -2.81 -9.65
N SER A 80 6.24 -2.67 -10.59
CA SER A 80 7.64 -3.04 -10.38
C SER A 80 8.26 -2.31 -9.18
N MET A 81 8.02 -0.99 -9.06
CA MET A 81 8.49 -0.22 -7.91
C MET A 81 7.88 -0.69 -6.58
N HIS A 82 6.58 -1.00 -6.54
CA HIS A 82 5.96 -1.51 -5.31
C HIS A 82 6.57 -2.84 -4.88
N MET A 83 6.81 -3.74 -5.83
CA MET A 83 7.38 -5.05 -5.52
C MET A 83 8.80 -4.92 -4.95
N GLN A 84 9.58 -3.91 -5.38
CA GLN A 84 10.89 -3.56 -4.79
C GLN A 84 10.77 -2.91 -3.40
N ILE A 85 9.77 -2.05 -3.18
CA ILE A 85 9.56 -1.39 -1.88
C ILE A 85 9.14 -2.41 -0.81
N TYR A 86 8.29 -3.37 -1.18
CA TYR A 86 7.69 -4.33 -0.26
C TYR A 86 8.35 -5.72 -0.29
N GLY A 87 9.42 -5.89 -1.08
CA GLY A 87 10.24 -7.11 -1.11
C GLY A 87 9.53 -8.35 -1.67
N ILE A 88 8.43 -8.17 -2.41
CA ILE A 88 7.63 -9.27 -2.96
C ILE A 88 8.20 -9.76 -4.31
N TRP A 89 9.03 -8.94 -4.98
CA TRP A 89 9.75 -9.38 -6.18
C TRP A 89 11.18 -9.80 -5.88
N GLN A 90 11.49 -11.03 -6.27
CA GLN A 90 12.83 -11.39 -6.72
C GLN A 90 12.84 -11.25 -8.25
N GLU A 91 13.92 -10.74 -8.84
CA GLU A 91 14.08 -10.83 -10.29
C GLU A 91 13.91 -12.30 -10.70
N PRO A 92 13.17 -12.58 -11.79
CA PRO A 92 13.07 -13.94 -12.31
C PRO A 92 14.49 -14.41 -12.62
N ASN A 93 14.98 -15.35 -11.82
CA ASN A 93 16.23 -16.03 -12.10
C ASN A 93 16.01 -16.79 -13.42
N PRO A 94 16.74 -16.48 -14.51
CA PRO A 94 16.55 -17.16 -15.79
C PRO A 94 16.76 -18.69 -15.69
N GLU A 95 17.41 -19.19 -14.63
CA GLU A 95 17.55 -20.63 -14.36
C GLU A 95 16.34 -21.25 -13.64
N ASN A 96 15.57 -20.47 -12.88
CA ASN A 96 14.34 -20.90 -12.23
C ASN A 96 13.16 -20.32 -13.02
N GLY A 97 12.77 -21.01 -14.09
CA GLY A 97 11.62 -20.63 -14.92
C GLY A 97 10.40 -20.25 -14.09
N PHE A 98 9.56 -19.37 -14.63
CA PHE A 98 8.34 -18.84 -14.02
C PHE A 98 7.48 -20.01 -13.47
N ASP A 99 7.53 -20.26 -12.16
CA ASP A 99 6.69 -21.26 -11.50
C ASP A 99 5.26 -20.70 -11.47
N SER A 100 4.44 -21.20 -12.40
CA SER A 100 3.05 -20.78 -12.63
C SER A 100 2.08 -21.55 -11.74
N ARG A 101 2.37 -21.60 -10.43
CA ARG A 101 1.48 -22.18 -9.42
C ARG A 101 0.71 -21.11 -8.65
#